data_AF-A0A532CNG4-F1
#
_entry.id   AF-A0A532CNG4-F1
#
_cell.length_a   1.000
_cell.length_b   1.000
_cell.length_c   1.000
_cell.angle_alpha   90.00
_cell.angle_beta   90.00
_cell.angle_gamma   90.00
#
_symmetry.space_group_name_H-M   'P 1'
#
loop_
_entity.id
_entity.type
_entity.pdbx_description
1 polymer ?
#
loop_
_entity_poly.entity_id
_entity_poly.type
_entity_poly.pdbx_seq_one_letter_code
_entity_poly.pdbx_strand_id
1 'polypeptide(L)' 'SEPCRRCGFTIIAQDGFDHDPAILRSLVRHNAHNLGVYCTVDRPARVEIGAPMRLL' A
#
# COMPACT_ATOMS: atom_id res chain seq x y z
N SER A 1 7.35 6.12 10.50
CA SER A 1 6.98 5.17 9.44
C SER A 1 7.81 5.48 8.21
N GLU A 2 8.27 4.47 7.50
CA GLU A 2 8.96 4.69 6.22
C GLU A 2 7.94 4.65 5.06
N PRO A 3 8.04 5.58 4.09
CA PRO A 3 7.22 5.52 2.88
C PRO A 3 7.40 4.18 2.17
N CYS A 4 6.29 3.60 1.72
CA CYS A 4 6.35 2.31 1.07
C CYS A 4 6.50 2.46 -0.45
N ARG A 5 7.74 2.36 -0.96
CA ARG A 5 7.98 2.30 -2.40
C ARG A 5 7.33 1.07 -3.02
N ARG A 6 6.65 1.27 -4.14
CA ARG A 6 5.97 0.19 -4.88
C ARG A 6 6.78 -0.25 -6.09
N CYS A 7 6.49 -1.45 -6.53
CA CYS A 7 7.10 -2.06 -7.71
C CYS A 7 6.00 -2.49 -8.69
N GLY A 8 6.40 -3.18 -9.77
CA GLY A 8 5.50 -3.70 -10.79
C GLY A 8 4.42 -4.68 -10.28
N PHE A 9 4.46 -5.11 -9.02
CA PHE A 9 3.36 -5.89 -8.44
C PHE A 9 2.04 -5.11 -8.43
N THR A 10 2.09 -3.78 -8.38
CA THR A 10 0.90 -2.93 -8.42
C THR A 10 0.19 -2.89 -9.77
N ILE A 11 0.78 -3.46 -10.83
CA ILE A 11 0.23 -3.44 -12.19
C ILE A 11 -0.19 -4.84 -12.68
N ILE A 12 -0.04 -5.87 -11.86
CA ILE A 12 -0.47 -7.24 -12.20
C ILE A 12 -2.01 -7.27 -12.24
N ALA A 13 -2.58 -7.94 -13.24
CA ALA A 13 -4.02 -8.10 -13.36
C ALA A 13 -4.63 -8.77 -12.11
N GLN A 14 -5.81 -8.34 -11.71
CA GLN A 14 -6.58 -8.87 -10.59
C GLN A 14 -8.01 -9.16 -11.03
N ASP A 15 -8.81 -9.86 -10.22
CA ASP A 15 -10.21 -10.12 -10.55
C ASP A 15 -10.97 -8.82 -10.79
N GLY A 16 -11.47 -8.64 -12.02
CA GLY A 16 -12.16 -7.43 -12.46
C GLY A 16 -11.25 -6.28 -12.93
N PHE A 17 -9.93 -6.48 -12.98
CA PHE A 17 -8.96 -5.45 -13.40
C PHE A 17 -7.85 -6.03 -14.28
N ASP A 18 -7.72 -5.50 -15.50
CA ASP A 18 -6.63 -5.87 -16.40
C ASP A 18 -5.28 -5.32 -15.94
N HIS A 19 -4.21 -5.84 -16.52
CA HIS A 19 -2.87 -5.31 -16.36
C HIS A 19 -2.80 -3.84 -16.82
N ASP A 20 -2.47 -2.91 -15.91
CA ASP A 20 -2.35 -1.49 -16.23
C ASP A 20 -1.05 -0.85 -15.72
N PRO A 21 -0.05 -0.63 -16.60
CA PRO A 21 1.19 0.04 -16.24
C PRO A 21 1.02 1.53 -15.86
N ALA A 22 -0.12 2.15 -16.18
CA ALA A 22 -0.40 3.54 -15.81
C ALA A 22 -0.48 3.73 -14.29
N ILE A 23 -0.87 2.70 -13.53
CA ILE A 23 -0.90 2.73 -12.06
C ILE A 23 0.50 3.06 -11.51
N LEU A 24 1.52 2.28 -11.88
CA LEU A 24 2.89 2.52 -11.40
C LEU A 24 3.45 3.87 -11.90
N ARG A 25 3.16 4.24 -13.15
CA ARG A 25 3.55 5.55 -13.71
C ARG A 25 2.96 6.71 -12.91
N SER A 26 1.70 6.60 -12.50
CA SER A 26 1.02 7.58 -11.67
C SER A 26 1.67 7.68 -10.28
N LEU A 27 1.96 6.54 -9.64
CA LEU A 27 2.64 6.52 -8.34
C LEU A 27 4.02 7.19 -8.39
N VAL A 28 4.81 6.92 -9.43
CA VAL A 28 6.11 7.59 -9.63
C VAL A 28 5.94 9.09 -9.83
N ARG A 29 5.03 9.49 -10.72
CA ARG A 29 4.86 10.90 -11.12
C ARG A 29 4.26 11.76 -10.01
N HIS A 30 3.33 11.21 -9.24
CA HIS A 30 2.49 11.99 -8.33
C HIS A 30 2.70 11.67 -6.86
N ASN A 31 3.37 10.57 -6.52
CA ASN A 31 3.56 10.17 -5.12
C ASN A 31 4.98 9.69 -4.79
N ALA A 32 5.97 10.19 -5.54
CA ALA A 32 7.39 9.85 -5.38
C ALA A 32 7.64 8.33 -5.30
N HIS A 33 6.86 7.55 -6.06
CA HIS A 33 6.92 6.09 -6.13
C HIS A 33 6.37 5.35 -4.89
N ASN A 34 5.67 6.03 -3.99
CA ASN A 34 5.18 5.46 -2.74
C ASN A 34 3.66 5.18 -2.78
N LEU A 35 3.21 4.19 -2.02
CA LEU A 35 1.79 3.99 -1.70
C LEU A 35 1.69 3.22 -0.38
N GLY A 36 1.11 3.81 0.65
CA GLY A 36 1.07 3.23 2.00
C GLY A 36 2.37 3.39 2.78
N VAL A 37 2.43 2.77 3.95
CA VAL A 37 3.52 2.91 4.93
C VAL A 37 3.95 1.55 5.46
N TYR A 38 5.24 1.41 5.75
CA TYR A 38 5.72 0.29 6.55
C TYR A 38 5.64 0.64 8.03
N CYS A 39 5.24 -0.36 8.82
CA CYS A 39 5.13 -0.29 10.27
C CYS A 39 5.87 -1.46 10.91
N THR A 40 6.46 -1.22 12.06
CA THR A 40 7.01 -2.27 12.93
C THR A 40 5.94 -2.66 13.95
N VAL A 41 5.84 -3.95 14.25
CA VAL A 41 4.97 -4.40 15.35
C VAL A 41 5.64 -4.01 16.66
N ASP A 42 5.11 -2.97 17.32
CA ASP A 42 5.57 -2.55 18.65
C ASP A 42 5.13 -3.55 19.74
N ARG A 43 3.89 -4.03 19.64
CA ARG A 43 3.28 -4.98 20.60
C ARG A 43 2.43 -6.03 19.88
N PRO A 44 2.60 -7.33 20.15
CA PRO A 44 1.71 -8.37 19.64
C PRO A 44 0.27 -8.16 20.09
N ALA A 45 -0.69 -8.36 19.19
CA ALA A 45 -2.12 -8.25 19.46
C ALA A 45 -2.92 -8.99 18.39
N ARG A 46 -4.25 -9.06 18.59
CA ARG A 46 -5.21 -9.50 17.56
C ARG A 46 -5.84 -8.27 16.91
N VAL A 47 -6.02 -8.32 15.59
CA VAL A 47 -6.73 -7.32 14.80
C VAL A 47 -7.94 -7.96 14.14
N GLU A 48 -9.03 -7.20 14.01
CA GLU A 48 -10.29 -7.68 13.44
C GLU A 48 -10.89 -6.60 12.53
N ILE A 49 -11.67 -7.03 11.53
CA ILE A 49 -12.39 -6.10 10.66
C ILE A 49 -13.39 -5.30 11.49
N GLY A 50 -13.38 -3.97 11.33
CA GLY A 50 -14.23 -3.06 12.10
C GLY A 50 -13.67 -2.65 13.46
N ALA A 51 -12.51 -3.18 13.88
CA ALA A 51 -11.86 -2.71 15.10
C ALA A 51 -11.43 -1.23 14.96
N PRO A 52 -11.58 -0.40 16.02
CA PRO A 52 -11.20 1.00 15.96
C PRO A 52 -9.68 1.17 15.87
N MET A 53 -9.22 2.01 14.95
CA MET A 53 -7.83 2.45 14.86
C MET A 53 -7.66 3.78 15.58
N ARG A 54 -6.61 3.90 16.40
CA ARG A 54 -6.20 5.17 17.01
C ARG A 54 -4.81 5.54 16.51
N LEU A 55 -4.70 6.73 15.93
CA LEU A 55 -3.41 7.35 15.66
C LEU A 55 -2.97 8.07 16.94
N LEU A 56 -1.76 7.75 17.40
CA LEU A 56 -1.17 8.32 18.61
C LEU A 56 -0.29 9.51 18.26
#